data_AF-A0AAU9WBK9-F1
#
_entry.id   AF-A0AAU9WBK9-F1
#
_cell.length_a   1.000
_cell.length_b   1.000
_cell.length_c   1.000
_cell.angle_alpha   90.00
_cell.angle_beta   90.00
_cell.angle_gamma   90.00
#
_symmetry.space_group_name_H-M   'P 1'
#
loop_
_entity.id
_entity.type
_entity.pdbx_description
1 polymer ?
#
loop_
_entity_poly.entity_id
_entity_poly.type
_entity_poly.pdbx_seq_one_letter_code
_entity_poly.pdbx_strand_id
1 'polypeptide(L)'
;MAAEKKASNSMYWTKAHDTLLCREVLALEPYKHKKGSNEAGKIWTDIAQSLKNCQQLKFKQNLSQRAVRERFSLLQTRYKEKEREETRASGISPKQDELDVLLEEITEREKAAEENREDVNRKKENDKVTAEEMRKQAMERMSQTKKRKNQEDNGGDMKDRRKRRSGNDAVDF
;
A
#
# COMPACT_ATOMS: atom_id res chain seq x y z
N MET A 1 11.54 53.52 -6.88
CA MET A 1 12.11 52.32 -6.24
C MET A 1 11.95 51.16 -7.21
N ALA A 2 13.00 50.78 -7.92
CA ALA A 2 12.96 49.64 -8.83
C ALA A 2 13.01 48.36 -7.99
N ALA A 3 11.99 47.51 -8.11
CA ALA A 3 11.99 46.20 -7.50
C ALA A 3 13.05 45.33 -8.21
N GLU A 4 14.09 44.98 -7.46
CA GLU A 4 15.12 44.04 -7.88
C GLU A 4 14.47 42.70 -8.21
N LYS A 5 14.43 42.34 -9.50
CA LYS A 5 14.05 40.99 -9.93
C LYS A 5 15.09 40.03 -9.37
N LYS A 6 14.78 39.36 -8.26
CA LYS A 6 15.53 38.18 -7.81
C LYS A 6 15.58 37.19 -8.97
N ALA A 7 16.75 37.03 -9.56
CA ALA A 7 17.01 36.00 -10.54
C ALA A 7 16.55 34.65 -9.96
N SER A 8 15.62 33.98 -10.63
CA SER A 8 15.20 32.66 -10.22
C SER A 8 16.40 31.74 -10.38
N ASN A 9 17.05 31.40 -9.26
CA ASN A 9 18.11 30.41 -9.18
C ASN A 9 17.49 29.02 -9.44
N SER A 10 17.02 28.78 -10.66
CA SER A 10 16.42 27.53 -11.08
C SER A 10 17.54 26.55 -11.39
N MET A 11 17.92 25.75 -10.39
CA MET A 11 18.69 24.54 -10.63
C MET A 11 17.98 23.72 -11.72
N TYR A 12 18.73 23.40 -12.77
CA TYR A 12 18.28 22.51 -13.82
C TYR A 12 18.47 21.07 -13.38
N TRP A 13 17.39 20.29 -13.46
CA TRP A 13 17.46 18.84 -13.37
C TRP A 13 18.13 18.31 -14.64
N THR A 14 19.34 17.79 -14.48
CA THR A 14 20.04 17.07 -15.55
C THR A 14 19.78 15.58 -15.43
N LYS A 15 20.10 14.82 -16.49
CA LYS A 15 20.00 13.35 -16.47
C LYS A 15 20.71 12.72 -15.27
N ALA A 16 21.88 13.23 -14.89
CA ALA A 16 22.62 12.73 -13.74
C ALA A 16 21.89 12.97 -12.40
N HIS A 17 21.16 14.09 -12.28
CA HIS A 17 20.29 14.34 -11.12
C HIS A 17 19.10 13.38 -11.11
N ASP A 18 18.51 13.12 -12.27
CA ASP A 18 17.39 12.19 -12.43
C ASP A 18 17.83 10.75 -12.11
N THR A 19 19.01 10.32 -12.56
CA THR A 19 19.60 9.02 -12.23
C THR A 19 19.81 8.87 -10.72
N LEU A 20 20.39 9.88 -10.04
CA LEU A 20 20.53 9.84 -8.58
C LEU A 20 19.16 9.78 -7.88
N LEU A 21 18.20 10.57 -8.33
CA LEU A 21 16.83 10.53 -7.80
C LEU A 21 16.25 9.11 -7.90
N CYS A 22 16.32 8.48 -9.07
CA CYS A 22 15.81 7.13 -9.27
C CYS A 22 16.53 6.10 -8.39
N ARG A 23 17.86 6.22 -8.21
CA ARG A 23 18.62 5.37 -7.29
C ARG A 23 18.14 5.52 -5.84
N GLU A 24 17.92 6.74 -5.36
CA GLU A 24 17.38 6.97 -4.01
C GLU A 24 15.94 6.44 -3.85
N VAL A 25 15.11 6.55 -4.89
CA VAL A 25 13.76 5.96 -4.91
C VAL A 25 13.82 4.43 -4.83
N LEU A 26 14.76 3.79 -5.51
CA LEU A 26 14.98 2.35 -5.38
C LEU A 26 15.52 1.95 -4.01
N ALA A 27 16.36 2.77 -3.40
CA ALA A 27 16.96 2.49 -2.10
C ALA A 27 15.95 2.60 -0.95
N LEU A 28 15.09 3.63 -0.98
CA LEU A 28 14.13 3.91 0.09
C LEU A 28 12.71 3.43 -0.19
N GLU A 29 12.45 2.96 -1.41
CA GLU A 29 11.24 2.22 -1.81
C GLU A 29 9.91 2.87 -1.35
N PRO A 30 9.66 4.16 -1.64
CA PRO A 30 8.46 4.88 -1.16
C PRO A 30 7.15 4.20 -1.59
N TYR A 31 7.19 3.44 -2.68
CA TYR A 31 6.07 2.69 -3.25
C TYR A 31 5.66 1.44 -2.48
N LYS A 32 6.44 0.98 -1.49
CA LYS A 32 5.99 -0.09 -0.57
C LYS A 32 4.86 0.37 0.34
N HIS A 33 4.73 1.67 0.55
CA HIS A 33 3.68 2.27 1.35
C HIS A 33 2.53 2.77 0.48
N LYS A 34 1.32 2.84 1.06
CA LYS A 34 0.13 3.35 0.37
C LYS A 34 0.40 4.78 -0.11
N LYS A 35 0.06 5.07 -1.38
CA LYS A 35 0.17 6.42 -1.94
C LYS A 35 -0.62 7.43 -1.09
N GLY A 36 0.02 8.53 -0.74
CA GLY A 36 -0.57 9.58 0.11
C GLY A 36 -0.58 9.28 1.61
N SER A 37 -0.01 8.15 2.05
CA SER A 37 0.23 7.89 3.47
C SER A 37 1.29 8.80 4.07
N ASN A 38 1.27 8.94 5.40
CA ASN A 38 2.28 9.71 6.13
C ASN A 38 3.66 9.05 6.02
N GLU A 39 3.72 7.72 6.00
CA GLU A 39 4.94 6.93 5.84
C GLU A 39 5.58 7.19 4.49
N ALA A 40 4.79 7.11 3.40
CA ALA A 40 5.27 7.47 2.06
C ALA A 40 5.77 8.92 2.01
N GLY A 41 5.07 9.85 2.67
CA GLY A 41 5.50 11.24 2.81
C GLY A 41 6.87 11.38 3.49
N LYS A 42 7.07 10.70 4.63
CA LYS A 42 8.36 10.70 5.33
C LYS A 42 9.50 10.21 4.44
N ILE A 43 9.28 9.13 3.69
CA ILE A 43 10.29 8.61 2.76
C ILE A 43 10.64 9.63 1.67
N TRP A 44 9.66 10.33 1.09
CA TRP A 44 9.94 11.41 0.14
C TRP A 44 10.72 12.58 0.76
N THR A 45 10.53 12.85 2.05
CA THR A 45 11.32 13.82 2.81
C THR A 45 12.76 13.33 2.97
N ASP A 46 12.95 12.05 3.30
CA ASP A 46 14.26 11.44 3.47
C ASP A 46 15.04 11.41 2.14
N ILE A 47 14.39 11.07 1.03
CA ILE A 47 14.96 11.17 -0.33
C ILE A 47 15.43 12.62 -0.59
N ALA A 48 14.57 13.61 -0.33
CA ALA A 48 14.94 15.00 -0.54
C ALA A 48 16.14 15.44 0.33
N GLN A 49 16.24 14.94 1.57
CA GLN A 49 17.38 15.18 2.45
C GLN A 49 18.65 14.50 1.95
N SER A 50 18.57 13.23 1.54
CA SER A 50 19.68 12.47 0.95
C SER A 50 20.26 13.19 -0.27
N LEU A 51 19.39 13.62 -1.19
CA LEU A 51 19.80 14.38 -2.38
C LEU A 51 20.46 15.71 -2.02
N LYS A 52 19.95 16.45 -1.03
CA LYS A 52 20.59 17.70 -0.55
C LYS A 52 21.99 17.49 0.01
N ASN A 53 22.21 16.36 0.66
CA ASN A 53 23.48 16.01 1.29
C ASN A 53 24.46 15.32 0.31
N CYS A 54 24.04 15.06 -0.93
CA CYS A 54 24.89 14.44 -1.94
C CYS A 54 26.07 15.35 -2.29
N GLN A 55 27.29 14.82 -2.16
CA GLN A 55 28.51 15.55 -2.50
C GLN A 55 28.84 15.48 -4.00
N GLN A 56 28.32 14.47 -4.71
CA GLN A 56 28.62 14.23 -6.12
C GLN A 56 27.90 15.21 -7.05
N LEU A 57 26.68 15.62 -6.70
CA LEU A 57 25.86 16.54 -7.50
C LEU A 57 25.21 17.59 -6.60
N LYS A 58 25.22 18.85 -7.06
CA LYS A 58 24.70 19.98 -6.27
C LYS A 58 23.20 20.11 -6.45
N PHE A 59 22.45 19.77 -5.40
CA PHE A 59 21.02 20.05 -5.32
C PHE A 59 20.73 21.40 -4.67
N LYS A 60 19.52 21.94 -4.92
CA LYS A 60 19.03 23.13 -4.23
C LYS A 60 18.96 22.89 -2.72
N GLN A 61 19.45 23.85 -1.94
CA GLN A 61 19.35 23.80 -0.47
C GLN A 61 17.89 23.76 0.02
N ASN A 62 16.97 24.40 -0.70
CA ASN A 62 15.54 24.38 -0.41
C ASN A 62 14.78 23.29 -1.19
N LEU A 63 15.44 22.19 -1.57
CA LEU A 63 14.77 21.05 -2.20
C LEU A 63 13.73 20.45 -1.25
N SER A 64 12.47 20.52 -1.66
CA SER A 64 11.32 20.01 -0.90
C SER A 64 10.91 18.62 -1.39
N GLN A 65 10.27 17.83 -0.51
CA GLN A 65 9.71 16.53 -0.90
C GLN A 65 8.76 16.64 -2.10
N ARG A 66 8.04 17.77 -2.19
CA ARG A 66 7.08 18.02 -3.27
C ARG A 66 7.78 18.14 -4.61
N ALA A 67 8.85 18.92 -4.67
CA ALA A 67 9.62 19.11 -5.90
C ALA A 67 10.24 17.79 -6.37
N VAL A 68 10.77 16.99 -5.45
CA VAL A 68 11.33 15.66 -5.74
C VAL A 68 10.27 14.72 -6.30
N ARG A 69 9.11 14.63 -5.62
CA ARG A 69 8.00 13.77 -6.06
C ARG A 69 7.43 14.21 -7.41
N GLU A 70 7.24 15.50 -7.63
CA GLU A 70 6.75 16.04 -8.91
C GLU A 70 7.76 15.77 -10.04
N ARG A 71 9.07 15.91 -9.77
CA ARG A 71 10.10 15.54 -10.75
C ARG A 71 10.06 14.06 -11.08
N PHE A 72 9.96 13.19 -10.08
CA PHE A 72 9.88 11.75 -10.28
C PHE A 72 8.64 11.35 -11.09
N SER A 73 7.46 11.89 -10.76
CA SER A 73 6.23 11.66 -11.53
C SER A 73 6.40 12.06 -13.00
N LEU A 74 7.06 13.20 -13.27
CA LEU A 74 7.35 13.63 -14.64
C LEU A 74 8.23 12.61 -15.38
N LEU A 75 9.27 12.07 -14.73
CA LEU A 75 10.15 11.06 -15.33
C LEU A 75 9.37 9.79 -15.70
N GLN A 76 8.52 9.29 -14.80
CA GLN A 76 7.68 8.14 -15.07
C GLN A 76 6.72 8.38 -16.24
N THR A 77 6.09 9.56 -16.32
CA THR A 77 5.21 9.91 -17.45
C THR A 77 5.97 9.89 -18.76
N ARG A 78 7.14 10.54 -18.82
CA ARG A 78 7.93 10.60 -20.06
C ARG A 78 8.47 9.24 -20.48
N TYR A 79 8.86 8.39 -19.52
CA TYR A 79 9.28 7.02 -19.81
C TYR A 79 8.16 6.21 -20.46
N LYS A 80 6.95 6.25 -19.89
CA LYS A 80 5.77 5.55 -20.44
C LYS A 80 5.34 6.06 -21.81
N GLU A 81 5.49 7.36 -22.05
CA GLU A 81 5.24 7.96 -23.37
C GLU A 81 6.25 7.45 -24.40
N LYS A 82 7.54 7.47 -24.06
CA LYS A 82 8.62 6.96 -24.92
C LYS A 82 8.42 5.47 -25.27
N GLU A 83 8.15 4.63 -24.27
CA GLU A 83 7.93 3.19 -24.47
C GLU A 83 6.73 2.91 -25.41
N ARG A 84 5.65 3.69 -25.27
CA ARG A 84 4.47 3.61 -26.15
C ARG A 84 4.78 4.01 -27.58
N GLU A 85 5.53 5.10 -27.76
CA GLU A 85 5.91 5.59 -29.09
C GLU A 85 6.85 4.60 -29.78
N GLU A 86 7.83 4.04 -29.07
CA GLU A 86 8.78 3.06 -29.60
C GLU A 86 8.09 1.74 -30.01
N THR A 87 7.20 1.23 -29.15
CA THR A 87 6.39 0.03 -29.43
C THR A 87 5.52 0.23 -30.68
N ARG A 88 4.98 1.45 -30.87
CA ARG A 88 4.15 1.80 -32.02
C ARG A 88 4.95 2.01 -33.31
N ALA A 89 6.16 2.58 -33.22
CA ALA A 89 6.90 3.04 -34.40
C ALA A 89 7.83 1.98 -35.01
N SER A 90 8.53 1.22 -34.19
CA SER A 90 9.62 0.35 -34.67
C SER A 90 9.44 -1.12 -34.36
N GLY A 91 8.64 -1.48 -33.34
CA GLY A 91 8.55 -2.86 -32.84
C GLY A 91 9.88 -3.43 -32.31
N ILE A 92 10.94 -2.63 -32.26
CA ILE A 92 12.28 -2.98 -31.82
C ILE A 92 12.64 -2.03 -30.68
N SER A 93 13.01 -2.58 -29.54
CA SER A 93 13.41 -1.80 -28.35
C SER A 93 14.75 -1.10 -28.60
N PRO A 94 14.82 0.24 -28.50
CA PRO A 94 16.08 0.98 -28.58
C PRO A 94 17.02 0.65 -27.42
N LYS A 95 18.29 1.03 -27.57
CA LYS A 95 19.29 0.86 -26.51
C LYS A 95 18.87 1.66 -25.28
N GLN A 96 18.41 0.95 -24.24
CA GLN A 96 18.06 1.55 -22.96
C GLN A 96 19.30 2.18 -22.32
N ASP A 97 19.12 3.40 -21.82
CA ASP A 97 20.12 4.03 -20.98
C ASP A 97 19.91 3.68 -19.50
N GLU A 98 20.87 4.03 -18.64
CA GLU A 98 20.77 3.71 -17.21
C GLU A 98 19.49 4.27 -16.55
N LEU A 99 19.06 5.46 -16.95
CA LEU A 99 17.86 6.06 -16.38
C LEU A 99 16.60 5.31 -16.81
N ASP A 100 16.55 4.85 -18.07
CA ASP A 100 15.48 3.98 -18.57
C ASP A 100 15.40 2.69 -17.74
N VAL A 101 16.53 2.01 -17.52
CA VAL A 101 16.59 0.77 -16.71
C VAL A 101 16.11 0.99 -15.28
N LEU A 102 16.53 2.08 -14.64
CA LEU A 102 16.08 2.40 -13.28
C LEU A 102 14.57 2.71 -13.24
N LEU A 103 14.03 3.40 -14.25
CA LEU A 103 12.61 3.71 -14.32
C LEU A 103 11.75 2.48 -14.58
N GLU A 104 12.25 1.56 -15.41
CA GLU A 104 11.63 0.25 -15.63
C GLU A 104 11.56 -0.54 -14.33
N GLU A 105 12.69 -0.72 -13.64
CA GLU A 105 12.76 -1.46 -12.38
C GLU A 105 11.83 -0.85 -11.31
N ILE A 106 11.82 0.48 -11.15
CA ILE A 106 10.90 1.13 -10.21
C ILE A 106 9.45 0.87 -10.60
N THR A 107 9.11 0.95 -11.88
CA THR A 107 7.74 0.72 -12.37
C THR A 107 7.28 -0.71 -12.10
N GLU A 108 8.16 -1.70 -12.31
CA GLU A 108 7.87 -3.10 -12.01
C GLU A 108 7.67 -3.33 -10.52
N ARG A 109 8.56 -2.80 -9.68
CA ARG A 109 8.44 -2.91 -8.21
C ARG A 109 7.21 -2.18 -7.67
N GLU A 110 6.84 -1.04 -8.26
CA GLU A 110 5.60 -0.34 -7.95
C GLU A 110 4.37 -1.19 -8.23
N LYS A 111 4.33 -1.82 -9.41
CA LYS A 111 3.23 -2.70 -9.83
C LYS A 111 3.12 -3.92 -8.90
N ALA A 112 4.24 -4.59 -8.63
CA ALA A 112 4.27 -5.74 -7.72
C ALA A 112 3.83 -5.36 -6.30
N ALA A 113 4.24 -4.17 -5.82
CA ALA A 113 3.82 -3.68 -4.51
C ALA A 113 2.31 -3.38 -4.45
N GLU A 114 1.72 -2.87 -5.53
CA GLU A 114 0.28 -2.64 -5.61
C GLU A 114 -0.51 -3.95 -5.70
N GLU A 115 -0.11 -4.88 -6.56
CA GLU A 115 -0.74 -6.21 -6.69
C GLU A 115 -0.76 -6.94 -5.33
N ASN A 116 0.37 -6.97 -4.62
CA ASN A 116 0.44 -7.57 -3.29
C ASN A 116 -0.49 -6.89 -2.28
N ARG A 117 -0.63 -5.55 -2.34
CA ARG A 117 -1.57 -4.83 -1.48
C ARG A 117 -3.02 -5.20 -1.79
N GLU A 118 -3.37 -5.28 -3.07
CA GLU A 118 -4.71 -5.67 -3.51
C GLU A 118 -5.05 -7.10 -3.11
N ASP A 119 -4.12 -8.04 -3.24
CA ASP A 119 -4.31 -9.44 -2.83
C ASP A 119 -4.52 -9.57 -1.33
N VAL A 120 -3.71 -8.87 -0.53
CA VAL A 120 -3.88 -8.81 0.94
C VAL A 120 -5.23 -8.21 1.30
N ASN A 121 -5.68 -7.17 0.60
CA ASN A 121 -6.97 -6.54 0.87
C ASN A 121 -8.14 -7.46 0.50
N ARG A 122 -8.08 -8.12 -0.66
CA ARG A 122 -9.07 -9.14 -1.09
C ARG A 122 -9.18 -10.28 -0.09
N LYS A 123 -8.05 -10.78 0.43
CA LYS A 123 -8.06 -11.83 1.46
C LYS A 123 -8.75 -11.38 2.74
N LYS A 124 -8.43 -10.17 3.23
CA LYS A 124 -9.08 -9.59 4.42
C LYS A 124 -10.58 -9.40 4.25
N GLU A 125 -11.01 -8.99 3.06
CA GLU A 125 -12.43 -8.84 2.73
C GLU A 125 -13.15 -10.18 2.74
N ASN A 126 -12.59 -11.21 2.10
CA ASN A 126 -13.14 -12.56 2.12
C ASN A 126 -13.25 -13.11 3.55
N ASP A 127 -12.19 -12.97 4.36
CA ASP A 127 -12.19 -13.41 5.76
C ASP A 127 -13.29 -12.71 6.57
N LYS A 128 -13.50 -11.40 6.33
CA LYS A 128 -14.57 -10.62 6.96
C LYS A 128 -15.95 -11.13 6.55
N VAL A 129 -16.18 -11.38 5.26
CA VAL A 129 -17.46 -11.92 4.76
C VAL A 129 -17.74 -13.28 5.38
N THR A 130 -16.76 -14.19 5.39
CA THR A 130 -16.91 -15.51 6.01
C THR A 130 -17.21 -15.41 7.51
N ALA A 131 -16.54 -14.52 8.24
CA ALA A 131 -16.82 -14.30 9.66
C ALA A 131 -18.24 -13.77 9.92
N GLU A 132 -18.71 -12.84 9.08
CA GLU A 132 -20.08 -12.30 9.16
C GLU A 132 -21.14 -13.37 8.84
N GLU A 133 -20.89 -14.24 7.86
CA GLU A 133 -21.77 -15.37 7.53
C GLU A 133 -21.84 -16.37 8.67
N MET A 134 -20.71 -16.76 9.25
CA MET A 134 -20.67 -17.67 10.41
C MET A 134 -21.43 -17.06 11.61
N ARG A 135 -21.26 -15.76 11.86
CA ARG A 135 -22.01 -15.04 12.90
C ARG A 135 -23.51 -15.07 12.64
N LYS A 136 -23.94 -14.82 11.39
CA LYS A 136 -25.36 -14.86 11.00
C LYS A 136 -25.96 -16.26 11.20
N GLN A 137 -25.27 -17.31 10.73
CA GLN A 137 -25.70 -18.69 10.90
C GLN A 137 -25.82 -19.09 12.38
N ALA A 138 -24.88 -18.67 13.23
CA ALA A 138 -24.93 -18.92 14.67
C ALA A 138 -26.15 -18.23 15.32
N MET A 139 -26.42 -16.96 14.96
CA MET A 139 -27.56 -16.20 15.46
C MET A 139 -28.90 -16.83 15.03
N GLU A 140 -29.00 -17.32 13.79
CA GLU A 140 -30.17 -18.03 13.30
C GLU A 140 -30.40 -19.35 14.06
N ARG A 141 -29.35 -20.16 14.28
CA ARG A 141 -29.42 -21.41 15.06
C ARG A 141 -29.86 -21.16 16.51
N MET A 142 -29.32 -20.12 17.15
CA MET A 142 -29.73 -19.72 18.51
C MET A 142 -31.20 -19.31 18.54
N SER A 143 -31.67 -18.54 17.56
CA SER A 143 -33.07 -18.13 17.44
C SER A 143 -34.00 -19.33 17.26
N GLN A 144 -33.65 -20.29 16.39
CA GLN A 144 -34.40 -21.53 16.22
C GLN A 144 -34.45 -22.37 17.50
N THR A 145 -33.33 -22.49 18.21
CA THR A 145 -33.27 -23.22 19.49
C THR A 145 -34.14 -22.54 20.55
N LYS A 146 -34.14 -21.20 20.60
CA LYS A 146 -35.02 -20.43 21.49
C LYS A 146 -36.49 -20.64 21.14
N LYS A 147 -36.84 -20.67 19.84
CA LYS A 147 -38.21 -20.99 19.38
C LYS A 147 -38.63 -22.40 19.80
N ARG A 148 -37.79 -23.42 19.61
CA ARG A 148 -38.06 -24.80 20.05
C ARG A 148 -38.27 -24.89 21.56
N LYS A 149 -37.37 -24.28 22.34
CA LYS A 149 -37.49 -24.25 23.81
C LYS A 149 -38.78 -23.55 24.28
N ASN A 150 -39.18 -22.47 23.61
CA ASN A 150 -40.43 -21.77 23.93
C ASN A 150 -41.67 -22.58 23.55
N GLN A 151 -41.58 -23.43 22.51
CA GLN A 151 -42.65 -24.32 22.10
C GLN A 151 -42.77 -25.54 23.04
N GLU A 152 -41.65 -26.02 23.57
CA GLU A 152 -41.59 -27.04 24.64
C GLU A 152 -42.10 -26.52 25.99
N ASP A 153 -41.88 -25.24 26.34
CA ASP A 153 -42.40 -24.64 27.60
C ASP A 153 -43.91 -24.28 27.52
N ASN A 154 -44.47 -24.09 26.32
CA ASN A 154 -45.87 -23.64 26.12
C ASN A 154 -46.82 -24.76 25.65
N GLY A 155 -46.30 -25.94 25.30
CA GLY A 155 -47.06 -27.15 25.05
C GLY A 155 -46.96 -28.06 26.27
N GLY A 156 -47.95 -28.01 27.15
CA GLY A 156 -47.95 -28.74 28.41
C GLY A 156 -47.69 -30.23 28.26
N ASP A 157 -46.55 -30.70 28.75
CA ASP A 157 -46.47 -31.80 29.72
C ASP A 157 -45.10 -31.75 30.39
N MET A 158 -45.11 -31.75 31.72
CA MET A 158 -43.96 -31.57 32.58
C MET A 158 -43.11 -32.86 32.62
N LYS A 159 -42.44 -33.22 31.52
CA LYS A 159 -41.47 -34.34 31.54
C LYS A 159 -40.05 -33.88 31.81
N ASP A 160 -39.78 -33.81 33.12
CA ASP A 160 -38.53 -34.12 33.78
C ASP A 160 -37.25 -33.65 33.07
N ARG A 161 -36.88 -32.39 33.35
CA ARG A 161 -35.58 -31.83 32.98
C ARG A 161 -34.49 -32.64 33.70
N ARG A 162 -33.94 -33.66 33.05
CA ARG A 162 -32.72 -34.36 33.48
C ARG A 162 -31.59 -33.35 33.66
N LYS A 163 -31.42 -32.88 34.89
CA LYS A 163 -30.29 -32.08 35.36
C LYS A 163 -29.04 -32.94 35.17
N ARG A 164 -28.17 -32.56 34.23
CA ARG A 164 -26.85 -33.19 34.07
C ARG A 164 -26.12 -33.08 35.40
N ARG A 165 -25.96 -34.21 36.11
CA ARG A 165 -25.11 -34.30 37.30
C ARG A 165 -23.70 -33.94 36.86
N SER A 166 -23.21 -32.80 37.34
CA SER A 166 -21.79 -32.47 37.32
C SER A 166 -21.09 -33.49 38.20
N GLY A 167 -20.13 -34.24 37.64
CA GLY A 167 -19.33 -35.18 38.39
C GLY A 167 -18.49 -34.44 39.43
N ASN A 168 -18.55 -34.91 40.67
CA ASN A 168 -17.54 -34.65 41.67
C ASN A 168 -17.42 -35.92 42.50
N ASP A 169 -16.64 -36.87 42.00
CA ASP A 169 -16.16 -37.99 42.80
C ASP A 169 -14.88 -37.51 43.47
N ALA A 170 -15.02 -37.01 44.70
CA ALA A 170 -13.89 -36.78 45.57
C ALA A 170 -13.51 -38.14 46.15
N VAL A 171 -12.31 -38.62 45.81
CA VAL A 171 -11.68 -39.77 46.46
C VAL A 171 -11.33 -39.37 47.90
N ASP A 172 -12.00 -39.99 48.87
CA ASP A 172 -11.51 -40.07 50.25
C ASP A 172 -10.65 -41.33 50.40
N PHE A 173 -9.58 -41.18 51.18
CA PHE A 173 -8.43 -42.08 51.35
C PHE A 173 -8.76 -43.47 51.90
#